data_AF-A0A7H8K270-F1
#
_entry.id   AF-A0A7H8K270-F1
#
_cell.length_a   1.000
_cell.length_b   1.000
_cell.length_c   1.000
_cell.angle_alpha   90.00
_cell.angle_beta   90.00
_cell.angle_gamma   90.00
#
_symmetry.space_group_name_H-M   'P 1'
#
loop_
_entity.id
_entity.type
_entity.pdbx_description
1 polymer ?
#
loop_
_entity_poly.entity_id
_entity_poly.type
_entity_poly.pdbx_seq_one_letter_code
_entity_poly.pdbx_strand_id
1 'polypeptide(L)'
;MIVTEEPRDESHAPLLVDPVHARPVRARDVVEGDLILASFCIPKSGMQRADYFNDQYEAHPQPFKPECQCGVCELAERDVPHVVLTDGYPSGPWETCDPWPADDFTLIIPAARLA
;
A
#
# COMPACT_ATOMS: atom_id res chain seq x y z
N MET A 1 -9.56 32.51 -5.71
CA MET A 1 -9.20 31.21 -5.12
C MET A 1 -10.09 31.03 -3.91
N ILE A 2 -10.99 30.06 -3.95
CA ILE A 2 -11.85 29.72 -2.81
C ILE A 2 -11.16 28.54 -2.13
N VAL A 3 -10.71 28.73 -0.90
CA VAL A 3 -10.24 27.63 -0.05
C VAL A 3 -11.47 27.15 0.70
N THR A 4 -12.02 26.01 0.28
CA THR A 4 -13.07 25.30 1.02
C THR A 4 -12.43 24.44 2.10
N GLU A 5 -13.13 24.27 3.22
CA GLU A 5 -12.69 23.35 4.28
C GLU A 5 -12.63 21.92 3.72
N GLU A 6 -11.63 21.16 4.17
CA GLU A 6 -11.47 19.76 3.77
C GLU A 6 -12.67 18.94 4.30
N PRO A 7 -13.29 18.08 3.47
CA PRO A 7 -14.42 17.26 3.91
C PRO A 7 -14.05 16.43 5.14
N ARG A 8 -14.95 16.38 6.13
CA ARG A 8 -14.80 15.51 7.30
C ARG A 8 -15.63 14.24 7.09
N ASP A 9 -15.15 13.37 6.23
CA ASP A 9 -15.75 12.05 5.96
C ASP A 9 -14.70 10.93 6.03
N GLU A 10 -15.15 9.67 5.93
CA GLU A 10 -14.27 8.50 6.07
C GLU A 10 -13.15 8.44 5.02
N SER A 11 -13.34 9.03 3.84
CA SER A 11 -12.31 9.07 2.78
C SER A 11 -11.24 10.13 3.04
N HIS A 12 -11.47 11.00 4.03
CA HIS A 12 -10.58 12.08 4.46
C HIS A 12 -10.27 11.95 5.96
N ALA A 13 -10.45 10.75 6.54
CA ALA A 13 -10.16 10.51 7.94
C ALA A 13 -8.67 10.73 8.23
N PRO A 14 -8.32 11.33 9.39
CA PRO A 14 -6.93 11.48 9.78
C PRO A 14 -6.28 10.11 9.94
N LEU A 15 -4.96 10.06 9.75
CA LEU A 15 -4.17 8.86 10.00
C LEU A 15 -4.37 8.38 11.44
N LEU A 16 -4.36 7.06 11.66
CA LEU A 16 -4.52 6.47 13.00
C LEU A 16 -3.24 6.59 13.83
N VAL A 17 -2.16 7.04 13.19
CA VAL A 17 -0.79 7.12 13.71
C VAL A 17 -0.18 8.49 13.38
N ASP A 18 0.81 8.90 14.17
CA ASP A 18 1.59 10.11 13.89
C ASP A 18 2.49 9.88 12.66
N PRO A 19 2.30 10.61 11.55
CA PRO A 19 3.09 10.44 10.33
C PRO A 19 4.49 11.08 10.41
N VAL A 20 4.96 11.55 11.57
CA VAL A 20 6.29 12.18 11.72
C VAL A 20 7.45 11.31 11.20
N HIS A 21 7.27 9.99 11.19
CA HIS A 21 8.24 9.03 10.67
C HIS A 21 7.86 8.44 9.31
N ALA A 22 6.78 8.92 8.69
CA ALA A 22 6.32 8.47 7.40
C ALA A 22 7.35 8.81 6.31
N ARG A 23 7.62 7.85 5.43
CA ARG A 23 8.52 8.04 4.30
C ARG A 23 8.12 7.18 3.12
N PRO A 24 8.32 7.66 1.87
CA PRO A 24 8.17 6.82 0.70
C PRO A 24 9.36 5.85 0.61
N VAL A 25 9.06 4.58 0.36
CA VAL A 25 10.02 3.54 -0.01
C VAL A 25 9.54 2.85 -1.27
N ARG A 26 10.40 2.12 -1.98
CA ARG A 26 9.91 1.24 -3.05
C ARG A 26 9.17 0.06 -2.42
N ALA A 27 8.16 -0.47 -3.09
CA ALA A 27 7.40 -1.62 -2.60
C ALA A 27 8.34 -2.80 -2.24
N ARG A 28 9.37 -3.05 -3.05
CA ARG A 28 10.37 -4.11 -2.77
C ARG A 28 11.25 -3.90 -1.53
N ASP A 29 11.31 -2.66 -1.05
CA ASP A 29 12.13 -2.28 0.11
C ASP A 29 11.30 -2.26 1.41
N VAL A 30 9.98 -2.52 1.33
CA VAL A 30 9.11 -2.72 2.49
C VAL A 30 9.54 -4.00 3.20
N VAL A 31 9.63 -3.93 4.52
CA VAL A 31 10.00 -5.08 5.36
C VAL A 31 8.87 -5.45 6.32
N GLU A 32 9.00 -6.64 6.90
CA GLU A 32 8.11 -7.15 7.95
C GLU A 32 7.88 -6.09 9.04
N GLY A 33 6.61 -5.84 9.36
CA GLY A 33 6.21 -4.94 10.45
C GLY A 33 6.12 -3.47 10.07
N ASP A 34 6.54 -3.07 8.86
CA ASP A 34 6.33 -1.69 8.39
C ASP A 34 4.83 -1.41 8.29
N LEU A 35 4.38 -0.26 8.80
CA LEU A 35 2.98 0.12 8.69
C LEU A 35 2.73 0.80 7.34
N ILE A 36 1.83 0.24 6.54
CA ILE A 36 1.44 0.77 5.23
C ILE A 36 0.39 1.86 5.39
N LEU A 37 0.64 3.04 4.82
CA LEU A 37 -0.29 4.17 4.83
C LEU A 37 -0.95 4.40 3.47
N ALA A 38 -0.18 4.25 2.39
CA ALA A 38 -0.64 4.43 1.02
C ALA A 38 0.34 3.78 0.04
N SER A 39 -0.15 3.44 -1.14
CA SER A 39 0.69 2.99 -2.25
C SER A 39 0.40 3.78 -3.52
N PHE A 40 1.44 4.01 -4.33
CA PHE A 40 1.42 4.87 -5.49
C PHE A 40 1.84 4.08 -6.72
N CYS A 41 0.94 3.91 -7.67
CA CYS A 41 1.27 3.39 -8.98
C CYS A 41 1.52 4.53 -9.96
N ILE A 42 2.62 4.42 -10.71
CA ILE A 42 2.86 5.25 -11.89
C ILE A 42 2.66 4.35 -13.12
N PRO A 43 1.41 4.11 -13.55
CA PRO A 43 1.16 3.28 -14.72
C PRO A 43 1.75 3.95 -15.97
N LYS A 44 2.15 3.13 -16.94
CA LYS A 44 2.67 3.58 -18.25
C LYS A 44 1.70 4.52 -18.99
N SER A 45 0.41 4.47 -18.65
CA SER A 45 -0.66 5.34 -19.18
C SER A 45 -0.62 6.79 -18.66
N GLY A 46 0.23 7.09 -17.67
CA GLY A 46 0.48 8.45 -17.18
C GLY A 46 -0.49 8.95 -16.10
N MET A 47 -1.55 8.21 -15.79
CA MET A 47 -2.46 8.59 -14.69
C MET A 47 -1.98 7.97 -13.38
N GLN A 48 -1.34 8.78 -12.54
CA GLN A 48 -0.91 8.37 -11.20
C GLN A 48 -2.12 7.87 -10.40
N ARG A 49 -2.01 6.65 -9.87
CA ARG A 49 -3.00 6.10 -8.94
C ARG A 49 -2.38 6.12 -7.55
N ALA A 50 -3.03 6.79 -6.61
CA ALA A 50 -2.73 6.67 -5.21
C ALA A 50 -3.86 5.86 -4.57
N ASP A 51 -3.54 4.68 -4.04
CA ASP A 51 -4.45 3.96 -3.17
C ASP A 51 -4.12 4.38 -1.73
N TYR A 52 -5.03 5.17 -1.15
CA TYR A 52 -5.00 5.55 0.26
C TYR A 52 -5.76 4.51 1.06
N PHE A 53 -5.17 4.04 2.16
CA PHE A 53 -5.77 3.00 2.98
C PHE A 53 -6.31 3.61 4.28
N ASN A 54 -7.64 3.64 4.40
CA ASN A 54 -8.32 4.03 5.64
C ASN A 54 -7.98 3.05 6.78
N ASP A 55 -7.87 1.76 6.45
CA ASP A 55 -7.38 0.71 7.34
C ASP A 55 -5.88 0.51 7.10
N GLN A 56 -5.07 1.35 7.75
CA GLN A 56 -3.62 1.19 7.77
C GLN A 56 -3.27 -0.18 8.35
N TYR A 57 -2.32 -0.89 7.74
CA TYR A 57 -2.06 -2.28 8.07
C TYR A 57 -0.56 -2.58 8.17
N GLU A 58 -0.22 -3.57 8.98
CA GLU A 58 1.14 -4.07 9.13
C GLU A 58 1.53 -4.91 7.91
N ALA A 59 2.68 -4.60 7.31
CA ALA A 59 3.19 -5.33 6.16
C ALA A 59 3.73 -6.70 6.58
N HIS A 60 3.37 -7.71 5.77
CA HIS A 60 3.93 -9.05 5.81
C HIS A 60 4.40 -9.45 4.41
N PRO A 61 5.52 -8.85 3.92
CA PRO A 61 5.88 -8.95 2.52
C PRO A 61 6.22 -10.37 2.07
N GLN A 62 5.69 -10.77 0.91
CA GLN A 62 5.96 -12.08 0.31
C GLN A 62 6.29 -11.94 -1.19
N PRO A 63 7.03 -12.91 -1.76
CA PRO A 63 7.19 -12.99 -3.21
C PRO A 63 5.83 -13.12 -3.92
N PHE A 64 5.66 -12.39 -5.02
CA PHE A 64 4.49 -12.55 -5.88
C PHE A 64 4.46 -13.95 -6.50
N LYS A 65 3.31 -14.61 -6.43
CA LYS A 65 3.05 -15.94 -7.01
C LYS A 65 2.09 -15.81 -8.19
N PRO A 66 2.56 -15.95 -9.44
CA PRO A 66 1.71 -15.84 -10.63
C PRO A 66 0.51 -16.81 -10.63
N GLU A 67 0.63 -17.94 -9.96
CA GLU A 67 -0.42 -18.95 -9.82
C GLU A 67 -1.50 -18.59 -8.77
N CYS A 68 -1.34 -17.51 -8.01
CA CYS A 68 -2.36 -17.03 -7.10
C CYS A 68 -3.59 -16.55 -7.88
N GLN A 69 -4.75 -17.13 -7.57
CA GLN A 69 -6.03 -16.86 -8.25
C GLN A 69 -6.92 -15.89 -7.47
N CYS A 70 -6.36 -15.14 -6.50
CA CYS A 70 -7.13 -14.07 -5.89
C CYS A 70 -7.37 -12.97 -6.95
N GLY A 71 -8.55 -12.34 -6.93
CA GLY A 71 -8.95 -11.40 -7.98
C GLY A 71 -7.96 -10.26 -8.23
N VAL A 72 -7.18 -9.85 -7.21
CA VAL A 72 -6.18 -8.79 -7.33
C VAL A 72 -4.90 -9.30 -8.04
N CYS A 73 -4.40 -10.48 -7.68
CA CYS A 73 -3.24 -11.09 -8.34
C CYS A 73 -3.51 -11.43 -9.81
N GLU A 74 -4.77 -11.75 -10.17
CA GLU A 74 -5.15 -11.96 -11.57
C GLU A 74 -5.08 -10.68 -12.42
N LEU A 75 -5.25 -9.52 -11.81
CA LEU A 75 -5.20 -8.20 -12.47
C LEU A 75 -3.78 -7.62 -12.57
N ALA A 76 -2.80 -8.21 -11.88
CA ALA A 76 -1.42 -7.73 -11.89
C ALA A 76 -0.75 -7.88 -13.27
N GLU A 77 0.03 -6.87 -13.68
CA GLU A 77 0.78 -6.88 -14.96
C GLU A 77 1.87 -7.97 -14.93
N ARG A 78 1.70 -9.01 -15.76
CA ARG A 78 2.56 -10.21 -15.72
C ARG A 78 4.02 -9.96 -16.13
N ASP A 79 4.28 -8.91 -16.90
CA ASP A 79 5.63 -8.50 -17.36
C ASP A 79 6.35 -7.57 -16.39
N VAL A 80 5.69 -7.19 -15.30
CA VAL A 80 6.25 -6.29 -14.28
C VAL A 80 6.57 -7.11 -13.02
N PRO A 81 7.77 -6.98 -12.43
CA PRO A 81 8.06 -7.61 -11.13
C PRO A 81 7.14 -7.03 -10.06
N HIS A 82 6.48 -7.90 -9.30
CA HIS A 82 5.60 -7.51 -8.19
C HIS A 82 6.11 -8.07 -6.86
N VAL A 83 5.76 -7.40 -5.77
CA VAL A 83 5.83 -7.89 -4.40
C VAL A 83 4.42 -7.88 -3.81
N VAL A 84 4.10 -8.82 -2.93
CA VAL A 84 2.85 -8.82 -2.18
C VAL A 84 3.14 -8.20 -0.82
N LEU A 85 2.53 -7.06 -0.48
CA LEU A 85 2.77 -6.36 0.80
C LEU A 85 2.06 -7.05 1.97
N THR A 86 0.94 -7.70 1.69
CA THR A 86 0.23 -8.63 2.59
C THR A 86 -0.55 -9.65 1.75
N ASP A 87 -0.63 -10.90 2.18
CA ASP A 87 -1.41 -11.94 1.50
C ASP A 87 -2.91 -11.90 1.83
N GLY A 88 -3.33 -10.95 2.67
CA GLY A 88 -4.69 -10.79 3.14
C GLY A 88 -4.91 -11.48 4.49
N TYR A 89 -6.16 -11.71 4.86
CA TYR A 89 -6.54 -12.25 6.16
C TYR A 89 -5.89 -13.63 6.41
N PRO A 90 -5.33 -13.90 7.61
CA PRO A 90 -5.41 -13.08 8.82
C PRO A 90 -4.33 -12.00 8.97
N SER A 91 -3.35 -11.96 8.08
CA SER A 91 -2.21 -11.04 8.13
C SER A 91 -2.54 -9.63 7.63
N GLY A 92 -3.60 -9.48 6.85
CA GLY A 92 -4.07 -8.22 6.30
C GLY A 92 -5.57 -7.98 6.53
N PRO A 93 -6.05 -6.76 6.25
CA PRO A 93 -7.43 -6.36 6.52
C PRO A 93 -8.46 -6.91 5.50
N TRP A 94 -8.01 -7.50 4.39
CA TRP A 94 -8.88 -7.96 3.29
C TRP A 94 -8.72 -9.46 3.02
N GLU A 95 -9.68 -10.08 2.34
CA GLU A 95 -9.61 -11.48 1.91
C GLU A 95 -8.72 -11.71 0.66
N THR A 96 -8.03 -10.67 0.21
CA THR A 96 -7.19 -10.70 -1.00
C THR A 96 -5.79 -10.19 -0.71
N CYS A 97 -4.84 -10.64 -1.53
CA CYS A 97 -3.48 -10.11 -1.52
C CYS A 97 -3.44 -8.63 -1.94
N ASP A 98 -2.37 -7.95 -1.55
CA ASP A 98 -2.05 -6.59 -1.99
C ASP A 98 -0.74 -6.56 -2.82
N PRO A 99 -0.77 -7.00 -4.09
CA PRO A 99 0.39 -6.97 -4.98
C PRO A 99 0.66 -5.58 -5.54
N TRP A 100 1.91 -5.14 -5.46
CA TRP A 100 2.39 -3.88 -6.02
C TRP A 100 3.60 -4.10 -6.92
N PRO A 101 3.75 -3.34 -8.03
CA PRO A 101 5.00 -3.32 -8.78
C PRO A 101 6.18 -3.01 -7.87
N ALA A 102 7.25 -3.78 -7.99
CA ALA A 102 8.40 -3.73 -7.09
C ALA A 102 9.10 -2.35 -7.06
N ASP A 103 8.98 -1.59 -8.15
CA ASP A 103 9.59 -0.27 -8.32
C ASP A 103 8.66 0.90 -8.01
N ASP A 104 7.38 0.63 -7.78
CA ASP A 104 6.40 1.62 -7.34
C ASP A 104 6.64 2.00 -5.88
N PHE A 105 6.11 3.15 -5.47
CA PHE A 105 6.33 3.68 -4.13
C PHE A 105 5.20 3.29 -3.18
N THR A 106 5.57 3.07 -1.92
CA THR A 106 4.67 2.89 -0.79
C THR A 106 5.07 3.86 0.31
N LEU A 107 4.09 4.57 0.87
CA LEU A 107 4.28 5.40 2.06
C LEU A 107 4.16 4.51 3.30
N ILE A 108 5.23 4.43 4.07
CA ILE A 108 5.28 3.61 5.28
C ILE A 108 5.64 4.43 6.50
N ILE A 109 5.29 3.91 7.69
CA ILE A 109 6.03 4.18 8.92
C ILE A 109 6.88 2.94 9.22
N PRO A 110 8.22 3.09 9.36
CA PRO A 110 9.08 1.94 9.63
C PRO A 110 8.72 1.24 10.94
N ALA A 111 8.76 -0.10 10.96
CA ALA A 111 8.45 -0.91 12.14
C ALA A 111 9.20 -0.43 13.40
N ALA A 112 10.49 -0.10 13.25
CA ALA A 112 11.36 0.38 14.32
C ALA A 112 10.96 1.76 14.92
N ARG A 113 9.91 2.39 14.41
CA ARG A 113 9.44 3.73 14.77
C ARG A 113 7.98 3.76 15.27
N LEU A 114 7.32 2.60 15.37
CA LEU A 114 5.90 2.46 15.79
C LEU A 114 5.71 2.32 17.33
N ALA A 115 6.67 2.80 18.12
CA ALA A 115 6.69 2.64 19.59
C ALA A 115 5.57 3.38 20.33
#